data_AF-A0A075JGC8-F1
#
_entry.id   AF-A0A075JGC8-F1
#
_cell.length_a   1.000
_cell.length_b   1.000
_cell.length_c   1.000
_cell.angle_alpha   90.00
_cell.angle_beta   90.00
_cell.angle_gamma   90.00
#
_symmetry.space_group_name_H-M   'P 1'
#
loop_
_entity.id
_entity.type
_entity.pdbx_description
1 polymer ?
#
loop_
_entity_poly.entity_id
_entity_poly.type
_entity_poly.pdbx_seq_one_letter_code
_entity_poly.pdbx_strand_id
1 'polypeptide(L)'
;MGAATSLRRRLTRSSGRPASLDAQGTRGIHVAITGVKNRSHLVYIASYVRTLVDGVTPIRVSFVAAPAFLASAAVTVDDARELLPQGGSVTVEDGMPGWRFDDAARCLYVAVGAPGLKAVARLRRANPTRRIDVVVTDEGIGSYASRDSRRAALERHGTPAAKAAARTLVTAAIARACTTLRWPTFRSVGSSWEVLPAVAAEFGRELGDARPGSDASAVILTQPVVDLGWCSPEAYLAYVRRLADAAAAAGLRPLVRPHPAEDRARYAEFDIMLSRGTAELDPDVVRASLALGGPSTALINLSAMVGMPVVWVSEPSVAHLDTDVSPEQAGIFEAFLGERVPLDEVEREVSAVVSRGLEERGSDGRR
;
A
#
# COMPACT_ATOMS: atom_id res chain seq x y z
N MET A 1 -31.91 -26.52 18.21
CA MET A 1 -30.64 -27.09 17.71
C MET A 1 -30.67 -27.22 16.20
N GLY A 2 -30.37 -26.14 15.45
CA GLY A 2 -30.48 -26.19 13.98
C GLY A 2 -29.95 -24.99 13.19
N ALA A 3 -29.11 -24.14 13.77
CA ALA A 3 -28.57 -22.95 13.08
C ALA A 3 -27.02 -22.87 13.08
N ALA A 4 -26.33 -23.77 13.78
CA ALA A 4 -24.87 -23.75 13.92
C ALA A 4 -24.10 -24.47 12.80
N THR A 5 -24.79 -25.18 11.90
CA THR A 5 -24.15 -26.06 10.90
C THR A 5 -23.98 -25.40 9.52
N SER A 6 -24.60 -24.25 9.24
CA SER A 6 -24.52 -23.61 7.91
C SER A 6 -23.42 -22.54 7.78
N LEU A 7 -22.92 -21.98 8.89
CA LEU A 7 -21.83 -20.99 8.87
C LEU A 7 -20.43 -21.62 8.76
N ARG A 8 -20.23 -22.87 9.23
CA ARG A 8 -18.94 -23.57 9.13
C ARG A 8 -18.57 -24.05 7.73
N ARG A 9 -19.49 -23.99 6.75
CA ARG A 9 -19.22 -24.41 5.36
C ARG A 9 -18.71 -23.29 4.43
N ARG A 10 -18.69 -22.03 4.86
CA ARG A 10 -18.21 -20.91 4.03
C ARG A 10 -16.76 -20.47 4.28
N LEU A 11 -16.12 -20.97 5.32
CA LEU A 11 -14.77 -20.54 5.72
C LEU A 11 -13.65 -21.55 5.43
N THR A 12 -13.95 -22.67 4.77
CA THR A 12 -12.95 -23.71 4.40
C THR A 12 -12.63 -23.78 2.91
N ARG A 13 -13.10 -22.84 2.08
CA ARG A 13 -12.64 -22.66 0.69
C ARG A 13 -11.78 -21.41 0.56
N SER A 14 -10.68 -21.37 1.29
CA SER A 14 -9.63 -20.34 1.16
C SER A 14 -8.21 -20.92 1.17
N SER A 15 -8.07 -22.21 0.87
CA SER A 15 -6.84 -22.75 0.28
C SER A 15 -7.01 -22.72 -1.24
N GLY A 16 -6.96 -21.50 -1.78
CA GLY A 16 -7.10 -21.25 -3.21
C GLY A 16 -5.89 -21.79 -3.98
N ARG A 17 -5.84 -23.10 -4.20
CA ARG A 17 -5.15 -23.64 -5.37
C ARG A 17 -5.85 -23.01 -6.59
N PRO A 18 -5.14 -22.36 -7.53
CA PRO A 18 -5.78 -21.84 -8.73
C PRO A 18 -6.50 -23.01 -9.42
N ALA A 19 -7.76 -22.78 -9.81
CA ALA A 19 -8.58 -23.75 -10.50
C ALA A 19 -7.79 -24.32 -11.69
N SER A 20 -7.75 -25.65 -11.78
CA SER A 20 -7.09 -26.39 -12.85
C SER A 20 -7.43 -25.76 -14.20
N LEU A 21 -6.38 -25.39 -14.93
CA LEU A 21 -6.42 -25.20 -16.37
C LEU A 21 -7.01 -26.48 -16.98
N ASP A 22 -8.14 -26.34 -17.68
CA ASP A 22 -8.49 -27.03 -18.93
C ASP A 22 -10.00 -27.10 -19.13
N ALA A 23 -10.50 -26.35 -20.12
CA ALA A 23 -11.75 -26.62 -20.84
C ALA A 23 -12.02 -25.71 -22.08
N GLN A 24 -11.19 -24.71 -22.41
CA GLN A 24 -11.56 -23.71 -23.45
C GLN A 24 -10.45 -23.26 -24.39
N GLY A 25 -9.56 -24.13 -24.88
CA GLY A 25 -8.66 -23.78 -26.00
C GLY A 25 -7.88 -22.46 -25.83
N THR A 26 -7.65 -22.03 -24.58
CA THR A 26 -7.12 -20.72 -24.26
C THR A 26 -5.62 -20.72 -24.53
N ARG A 27 -5.16 -19.81 -25.38
CA ARG A 27 -3.75 -19.74 -25.80
C ARG A 27 -2.86 -18.90 -24.87
N GLY A 28 -3.43 -18.34 -23.80
CA GLY A 28 -2.72 -17.48 -22.86
C GLY A 28 -3.65 -16.65 -21.97
N ILE A 29 -3.08 -15.66 -21.29
CA ILE A 29 -3.75 -14.70 -20.41
C ILE A 29 -3.50 -13.30 -20.99
N HIS A 30 -4.55 -12.48 -21.09
CA HIS A 30 -4.40 -11.05 -21.43
C HIS A 30 -4.92 -10.23 -20.25
N VAL A 31 -4.01 -9.49 -19.61
CA VAL A 31 -4.22 -8.63 -18.45
C VAL A 31 -4.31 -7.18 -18.90
N ALA A 32 -5.42 -6.50 -18.61
CA ALA A 32 -5.52 -5.05 -18.74
C ALA A 32 -5.28 -4.41 -17.37
N ILE A 33 -4.34 -3.47 -17.27
CA ILE A 33 -4.01 -2.75 -16.03
C ILE A 33 -4.44 -1.29 -16.16
N THR A 34 -5.12 -0.75 -15.15
CA THR A 34 -5.49 0.67 -15.09
C THR A 34 -5.40 1.21 -13.66
N GLY A 35 -5.34 2.54 -13.50
CA GLY A 35 -5.49 3.18 -12.18
C GLY A 35 -4.23 3.18 -11.32
N VAL A 36 -3.08 2.91 -11.93
CA VAL A 36 -1.75 2.99 -11.31
C VAL A 36 -1.37 4.46 -11.19
N LYS A 37 -1.13 4.94 -9.96
CA LYS A 37 -0.82 6.36 -9.65
C LYS A 37 0.59 6.60 -9.14
N ASN A 38 1.26 5.55 -8.66
CA ASN A 38 2.64 5.59 -8.17
C ASN A 38 3.29 4.21 -8.43
N ARG A 39 4.60 4.10 -8.20
CA ARG A 39 5.35 2.86 -8.47
C ARG A 39 4.97 1.70 -7.54
N SER A 40 4.60 1.93 -6.28
CA SER A 40 4.18 0.83 -5.39
C SER A 40 2.90 0.13 -5.83
N HIS A 41 2.01 0.83 -6.54
CA HIS A 41 0.85 0.19 -7.19
C HIS A 41 1.28 -0.93 -8.15
N LEU A 42 2.37 -0.74 -8.90
CA LEU A 42 2.90 -1.78 -9.78
C LEU A 42 3.45 -2.96 -9.00
N VAL A 43 4.04 -2.75 -7.82
CA VAL A 43 4.52 -3.84 -6.95
C VAL A 43 3.36 -4.68 -6.40
N TYR A 44 2.27 -4.06 -5.96
CA TYR A 44 1.06 -4.80 -5.57
C TYR A 44 0.49 -5.61 -6.74
N ILE A 45 0.45 -5.03 -7.95
CA ILE A 45 -0.02 -5.74 -9.15
C ILE A 45 0.94 -6.86 -9.54
N ALA A 46 2.25 -6.62 -9.48
CA ALA A 46 3.30 -7.58 -9.78
C ALA A 46 3.18 -8.81 -8.87
N SER A 47 2.90 -8.61 -7.58
CA SER A 47 2.67 -9.71 -6.64
C SER A 47 1.52 -10.63 -7.04
N TYR A 48 0.46 -10.09 -7.66
CA TYR A 48 -0.64 -10.88 -8.21
C TYR A 48 -0.24 -11.53 -9.54
N VAL A 49 0.28 -10.75 -10.49
CA VAL A 49 0.67 -11.24 -11.82
C VAL A 49 1.68 -12.37 -11.72
N ARG A 50 2.61 -12.30 -10.77
CA ARG A 50 3.60 -13.35 -10.53
C ARG A 50 2.97 -14.69 -10.17
N THR A 51 1.81 -14.72 -9.51
CA THR A 51 1.08 -15.96 -9.23
C THR A 51 0.49 -16.64 -10.46
N LEU A 52 0.42 -15.91 -11.58
CA LEU A 52 -0.04 -16.43 -12.88
C LEU A 52 1.11 -16.99 -13.71
N VAL A 53 2.37 -16.64 -13.39
CA VAL A 53 3.55 -17.04 -14.16
C VAL A 53 3.91 -18.48 -13.84
N ASP A 54 3.69 -19.37 -14.79
CA ASP A 54 4.09 -20.79 -14.74
C ASP A 54 5.31 -21.10 -15.65
N GLY A 55 5.80 -20.09 -16.38
CA GLY A 55 6.91 -20.22 -17.34
C GLY A 55 6.52 -20.75 -18.71
N VAL A 56 5.25 -21.12 -18.93
CA VAL A 56 4.76 -21.74 -20.18
C VAL A 56 3.62 -20.94 -20.80
N THR A 57 2.65 -20.52 -20.00
CA THR A 57 1.44 -19.82 -20.46
C THR A 57 1.78 -18.38 -20.86
N PRO A 58 1.58 -17.95 -22.12
CA PRO A 58 1.78 -16.56 -22.54
C PRO A 58 0.90 -15.60 -21.75
N ILE A 59 1.50 -14.55 -21.19
CA ILE A 59 0.81 -13.46 -20.48
C ILE A 59 1.09 -12.16 -21.21
N ARG A 60 0.05 -11.57 -21.79
CA ARG A 60 0.10 -10.23 -22.39
C ARG A 60 -0.47 -9.23 -21.40
N VAL A 61 0.25 -8.15 -21.14
CA VAL A 61 -0.17 -7.07 -20.26
C VAL A 61 -0.35 -5.79 -21.07
N SER A 62 -1.59 -5.34 -21.19
CA SER A 62 -1.93 -4.01 -21.70
C SER A 62 -1.96 -3.02 -20.54
N PHE A 63 -0.94 -2.15 -20.45
CA PHE A 63 -0.86 -1.12 -19.41
C PHE A 63 -1.47 0.19 -19.90
N VAL A 64 -2.60 0.61 -19.32
CA VAL A 64 -3.22 1.89 -19.65
C VAL A 64 -2.86 2.91 -18.58
N ALA A 65 -1.87 3.75 -18.88
CA ALA A 65 -1.39 4.80 -17.99
C ALA A 65 -2.53 5.71 -17.50
N ALA A 66 -2.50 6.05 -16.22
CA ALA A 66 -3.37 7.08 -15.66
C ALA A 66 -2.68 8.45 -15.76
N PRO A 67 -3.45 9.56 -15.82
CA PRO A 67 -2.88 10.89 -15.65
C PRO A 67 -2.12 10.99 -14.32
N ALA A 68 -1.10 11.87 -14.28
CA ALA A 68 -0.40 12.24 -13.06
C ALA A 68 -1.40 12.61 -11.94
N PHE A 69 -1.08 12.21 -10.71
CA PHE A 69 -1.87 12.54 -9.52
C PHE A 69 -1.06 13.48 -8.61
N LEU A 70 -1.62 14.66 -8.32
CA LEU A 70 -0.92 15.73 -7.58
C LEU A 70 0.41 16.12 -8.27
N ALA A 71 1.44 16.46 -7.49
CA ALA A 71 2.77 16.84 -7.97
C ALA A 71 3.66 15.64 -8.35
N SER A 72 3.14 14.40 -8.30
CA SER A 72 3.90 13.20 -8.64
C SER A 72 3.98 13.00 -10.15
N ALA A 73 5.12 12.51 -10.64
CA ALA A 73 5.25 12.09 -12.03
C ALA A 73 4.25 10.96 -12.34
N ALA A 74 3.67 10.98 -13.56
CA ALA A 74 2.80 9.90 -14.01
C ALA A 74 3.61 8.60 -14.14
N VAL A 75 3.01 7.48 -13.74
CA VAL A 75 3.58 6.15 -13.98
C VAL A 75 3.39 5.79 -15.45
N THR A 76 4.49 5.41 -16.09
CA THR A 76 4.58 5.11 -17.52
C THR A 76 4.57 3.61 -17.79
N VAL A 77 4.44 3.23 -19.07
CA VAL A 77 4.61 1.82 -19.49
C VAL A 77 6.02 1.30 -19.19
N ASP A 78 7.04 2.16 -19.20
CA ASP A 78 8.41 1.75 -18.92
C ASP A 78 8.59 1.39 -17.44
N ASP A 79 7.92 2.11 -16.53
CA ASP A 79 7.83 1.68 -15.12
C ASP A 79 7.15 0.31 -14.99
N ALA A 80 6.11 0.04 -15.80
CA ALA A 80 5.43 -1.26 -15.80
C ALA A 80 6.32 -2.38 -16.36
N ARG A 81 7.13 -2.10 -17.38
CA ARG A 81 8.16 -3.03 -17.90
C ARG A 81 9.30 -3.25 -16.92
N GLU A 82 9.59 -2.28 -16.07
CA GLU A 82 10.62 -2.43 -15.04
C GLU A 82 10.10 -3.30 -13.88
N LEU A 83 8.90 -2.99 -13.37
CA LEU A 83 8.41 -3.49 -12.08
C LEU A 83 7.47 -4.70 -12.16
N LEU A 84 6.83 -4.95 -13.31
CA LEU A 84 6.06 -6.20 -13.47
C LEU A 84 7.01 -7.37 -13.70
N PRO A 85 6.62 -8.61 -13.35
CA PRO A 85 7.48 -9.79 -13.54
C PRO A 85 8.02 -9.86 -14.98
N GLN A 86 9.33 -9.66 -15.11
CA GLN A 86 10.06 -9.78 -16.37
C GLN A 86 10.62 -11.19 -16.56
N GLY A 87 10.73 -11.62 -17.82
CA GLY A 87 11.25 -12.92 -18.20
C GLY A 87 10.18 -14.02 -18.31
N GLY A 88 10.47 -15.01 -19.15
CA GLY A 88 9.52 -16.09 -19.47
C GLY A 88 8.45 -15.64 -20.47
N SER A 89 7.20 -15.90 -20.15
CA SER A 89 6.04 -15.79 -21.05
C SER A 89 5.29 -14.44 -20.94
N VAL A 90 5.80 -13.47 -20.15
CA VAL A 90 5.15 -12.17 -19.90
C VAL A 90 5.63 -11.09 -20.88
N THR A 91 4.69 -10.35 -21.47
CA THR A 91 4.94 -9.21 -22.37
C THR A 91 4.12 -7.99 -21.93
N VAL A 92 4.73 -6.80 -21.90
CA VAL A 92 4.07 -5.56 -21.46
C VAL A 92 4.02 -4.54 -22.59
N GLU A 93 2.81 -4.08 -22.89
CA GLU A 93 2.50 -3.17 -23.98
C GLU A 93 1.84 -1.88 -23.47
N ASP A 94 2.05 -0.80 -24.22
CA ASP A 94 1.45 0.50 -23.92
C ASP A 94 0.03 0.59 -24.46
N GLY A 95 -0.90 0.89 -23.57
CA GLY A 95 -2.31 1.03 -23.88
C GLY A 95 -3.03 -0.28 -24.15
N MET A 96 -4.28 -0.16 -24.59
CA MET A 96 -5.14 -1.28 -24.98
C MET A 96 -5.99 -0.86 -26.18
N PRO A 97 -5.50 -1.04 -27.42
CA PRO A 97 -6.21 -0.62 -28.62
C PRO A 97 -7.63 -1.19 -28.67
N GLY A 98 -8.62 -0.32 -28.86
CA GLY A 98 -10.04 -0.70 -28.91
C GLY A 98 -10.59 -1.33 -27.63
N TRP A 99 -9.83 -1.37 -26.52
CA TRP A 99 -10.20 -2.05 -25.28
C TRP A 99 -10.55 -3.53 -25.46
N ARG A 100 -9.94 -4.19 -26.46
CA ARG A 100 -10.20 -5.59 -26.80
C ARG A 100 -9.14 -6.52 -26.23
N PHE A 101 -9.59 -7.62 -25.63
CA PHE A 101 -8.72 -8.72 -25.27
C PHE A 101 -8.46 -9.61 -26.49
N ASP A 102 -7.41 -10.43 -26.41
CA ASP A 102 -7.06 -11.35 -27.48
C ASP A 102 -8.11 -12.47 -27.57
N ASP A 103 -8.52 -12.84 -28.78
CA ASP A 103 -9.67 -13.70 -29.05
C ASP A 103 -9.60 -15.09 -28.39
N ALA A 104 -8.41 -15.58 -28.04
CA ALA A 104 -8.24 -16.87 -27.37
C ALA A 104 -7.63 -16.76 -25.95
N ALA A 105 -7.51 -15.56 -25.38
CA ALA A 105 -6.88 -15.38 -24.07
C ALA A 105 -7.88 -15.30 -22.92
N ARG A 106 -7.52 -15.81 -21.74
CA ARG A 106 -8.28 -15.50 -20.52
C ARG A 106 -8.20 -13.99 -20.26
N CYS A 107 -9.35 -13.33 -20.10
CA CYS A 107 -9.44 -11.88 -19.94
C CYS A 107 -9.39 -11.48 -18.47
N LEU A 108 -8.31 -10.79 -18.06
CA LEU A 108 -8.16 -10.25 -16.70
C LEU A 108 -8.15 -8.72 -16.75
N TYR A 109 -8.90 -8.09 -15.85
CA TYR A 109 -8.81 -6.65 -15.60
C TYR A 109 -8.29 -6.42 -14.19
N VAL A 110 -7.10 -5.83 -14.06
CA VAL A 110 -6.48 -5.53 -12.76
C VAL A 110 -6.56 -4.02 -12.50
N ALA A 111 -7.05 -3.67 -11.31
CA ALA A 111 -7.15 -2.30 -10.83
C ALA A 111 -6.65 -2.20 -9.39
N VAL A 112 -6.28 -0.98 -8.97
CA VAL A 112 -5.82 -0.71 -7.61
C VAL A 112 -6.91 0.01 -6.82
N GLY A 113 -7.21 -0.49 -5.62
CA GLY A 113 -8.20 0.04 -4.67
C GLY A 113 -9.66 -0.20 -5.09
N ALA A 114 -10.02 0.16 -6.33
CA ALA A 114 -11.35 -0.09 -6.89
C ALA A 114 -11.34 -0.17 -8.44
N PRO A 115 -12.29 -0.89 -9.05
CA PRO A 115 -12.43 -0.93 -10.50
C PRO A 115 -12.82 0.45 -11.08
N GLY A 116 -12.14 0.89 -12.13
CA GLY A 116 -12.49 2.12 -12.84
C GLY A 116 -13.75 1.94 -13.69
N LEU A 117 -14.85 2.63 -13.36
CA LEU A 117 -16.14 2.45 -14.06
C LEU A 117 -16.04 2.70 -15.58
N LYS A 118 -15.26 3.71 -15.99
CA LYS A 118 -15.01 3.99 -17.43
C LYS A 118 -14.28 2.83 -18.11
N ALA A 119 -13.28 2.25 -17.44
CA ALA A 119 -12.54 1.09 -17.96
C ALA A 119 -13.46 -0.13 -18.05
N VAL A 120 -14.22 -0.45 -16.99
CA VAL A 120 -15.19 -1.54 -16.98
C VAL A 120 -16.21 -1.40 -18.12
N ALA A 121 -16.79 -0.20 -18.29
CA ALA A 121 -17.77 0.05 -19.36
C ALA A 121 -17.17 -0.13 -20.76
N ARG A 122 -15.93 0.34 -20.98
CA ARG A 122 -15.23 0.19 -22.27
C ARG A 122 -14.89 -1.27 -22.54
N LEU A 123 -14.36 -1.99 -21.56
CA LEU A 123 -14.06 -3.42 -21.65
C LEU A 123 -15.31 -4.26 -21.95
N ARG A 124 -16.41 -3.99 -21.24
CA ARG A 124 -17.69 -4.71 -21.47
C ARG A 124 -18.29 -4.42 -22.84
N ARG A 125 -18.19 -3.18 -23.32
CA ARG A 125 -18.65 -2.81 -24.67
C ARG A 125 -17.81 -3.49 -25.76
N ALA A 126 -16.50 -3.53 -25.58
CA ALA A 126 -15.57 -4.08 -26.57
C ALA A 126 -15.54 -5.62 -26.59
N ASN A 127 -15.94 -6.27 -25.48
CA ASN A 127 -15.88 -7.73 -25.31
C ASN A 127 -17.22 -8.29 -24.77
N PRO A 128 -18.35 -8.12 -25.49
CA PRO A 128 -19.69 -8.29 -24.94
C PRO A 128 -20.02 -9.73 -24.50
N THR A 129 -19.43 -10.73 -25.15
CA THR A 129 -19.66 -12.16 -24.87
C THR A 129 -18.58 -12.78 -23.98
N ARG A 130 -17.54 -12.02 -23.63
CA ARG A 130 -16.37 -12.54 -22.92
C ARG A 130 -16.57 -12.42 -21.42
N ARG A 131 -16.21 -13.49 -20.70
CA ARG A 131 -15.98 -13.41 -19.26
C ARG A 131 -14.70 -12.63 -19.00
N ILE A 132 -14.80 -11.61 -18.17
CA ILE A 132 -13.68 -10.79 -17.71
C ILE A 132 -13.63 -10.94 -16.20
N ASP A 133 -12.58 -11.55 -15.67
CA ASP A 133 -12.35 -11.59 -14.23
C ASP A 133 -11.68 -10.26 -13.83
N VAL A 134 -12.31 -9.56 -12.88
CA VAL A 134 -11.80 -8.28 -12.39
C VAL A 134 -11.10 -8.50 -11.06
N VAL A 135 -9.83 -8.15 -11.00
CA VAL A 135 -8.97 -8.28 -9.84
C VAL A 135 -8.70 -6.89 -9.29
N VAL A 136 -8.94 -6.70 -8.00
CA VAL A 136 -8.64 -5.44 -7.32
C VAL A 136 -7.55 -5.70 -6.29
N THR A 137 -6.39 -5.08 -6.48
CA THR A 137 -5.32 -5.08 -5.48
C THR A 137 -5.63 -4.02 -4.44
N ASP A 138 -5.45 -4.36 -3.17
CA ASP A 138 -5.49 -3.36 -2.11
C ASP A 138 -4.27 -2.44 -2.20
N GLU A 139 -4.48 -1.16 -1.93
CA GLU A 139 -3.42 -0.18 -1.68
C GLU A 139 -3.50 0.29 -0.23
N GLY A 140 -2.44 0.01 0.54
CA GLY A 140 -2.25 0.54 1.89
C GLY A 140 -3.43 0.44 2.85
N ILE A 141 -3.42 1.30 3.87
CA ILE A 141 -4.40 1.24 4.96
C ILE A 141 -5.81 1.67 4.52
N GLY A 142 -5.93 2.58 3.54
CA GLY A 142 -7.23 3.08 3.06
C GLY A 142 -8.13 2.01 2.43
N SER A 143 -7.55 0.91 1.97
CA SER A 143 -8.29 -0.26 1.44
C SER A 143 -9.13 -0.96 2.51
N TYR A 144 -8.74 -0.81 3.78
CA TYR A 144 -9.37 -1.44 4.95
C TYR A 144 -10.35 -0.52 5.67
N ALA A 145 -10.47 0.75 5.24
CA ALA A 145 -11.42 1.68 5.80
C ALA A 145 -12.88 1.24 5.59
N SER A 146 -13.68 1.37 6.66
CA SER A 146 -15.13 1.15 6.60
C SER A 146 -15.81 2.20 5.72
N ARG A 147 -17.10 1.97 5.41
CA ARG A 147 -17.91 2.98 4.71
C ARG A 147 -18.01 4.28 5.51
N ASP A 148 -18.15 4.18 6.83
CA ASP A 148 -18.29 5.36 7.68
C ASP A 148 -16.98 6.12 7.79
N SER A 149 -15.85 5.42 7.95
CA SER A 149 -14.51 6.00 7.94
C SER A 149 -14.19 6.70 6.61
N ARG A 150 -14.59 6.12 5.47
CA ARG A 150 -14.44 6.75 4.13
C ARG A 150 -15.30 7.99 3.97
N ARG A 151 -16.55 7.96 4.46
CA ARG A 151 -17.44 9.12 4.45
C ARG A 151 -16.86 10.25 5.30
N ALA A 152 -16.45 9.95 6.52
CA ALA A 152 -15.83 10.92 7.44
C ALA A 152 -14.57 11.54 6.83
N ALA A 153 -13.70 10.75 6.20
CA ALA A 153 -12.54 11.27 5.49
C ALA A 153 -12.93 12.25 4.36
N LEU A 154 -13.92 11.91 3.53
CA LEU A 154 -14.40 12.81 2.47
C LEU A 154 -14.96 14.13 3.03
N GLU A 155 -15.70 14.06 4.14
CA GLU A 155 -16.25 15.24 4.83
C GLU A 155 -15.14 16.14 5.37
N ARG A 156 -14.08 15.55 5.96
CA ARG A 156 -12.88 16.29 6.40
C ARG A 156 -12.13 16.98 5.26
N HIS A 157 -12.20 16.44 4.04
CA HIS A 157 -11.68 17.08 2.84
C HIS A 157 -12.65 18.10 2.20
N GLY A 158 -13.68 18.55 2.93
CA GLY A 158 -14.63 19.56 2.48
C GLY A 158 -15.71 19.03 1.52
N THR A 159 -15.86 17.71 1.38
CA THR A 159 -16.99 17.16 0.60
C THR A 159 -18.28 17.26 1.41
N PRO A 160 -19.36 17.88 0.89
CA PRO A 160 -20.63 17.95 1.60
C PRO A 160 -21.14 16.55 1.99
N ALA A 161 -21.70 16.40 3.20
CA ALA A 161 -22.06 15.10 3.79
C ALA A 161 -22.91 14.21 2.87
N ALA A 162 -23.95 14.77 2.24
CA ALA A 162 -24.79 14.03 1.28
C ALA A 162 -23.98 13.49 0.09
N LYS A 163 -23.04 14.29 -0.44
CA LYS A 163 -22.16 13.90 -1.54
C LYS A 163 -21.12 12.87 -1.08
N ALA A 164 -20.58 13.00 0.12
CA ALA A 164 -19.66 12.03 0.71
C ALA A 164 -20.33 10.66 0.91
N ALA A 165 -21.54 10.64 1.45
CA ALA A 165 -22.35 9.44 1.62
C ALA A 165 -22.66 8.78 0.26
N ALA A 166 -23.12 9.56 -0.72
CA ALA A 166 -23.42 9.07 -2.06
C ALA A 166 -22.17 8.49 -2.75
N ARG A 167 -21.04 9.22 -2.75
CA ARG A 167 -19.78 8.74 -3.37
C ARG A 167 -19.30 7.44 -2.73
N THR A 168 -19.37 7.34 -1.41
CA THR A 168 -18.94 6.14 -0.69
C THR A 168 -19.86 4.95 -0.99
N LEU A 169 -21.17 5.16 -1.01
CA LEU A 169 -22.15 4.13 -1.37
C LEU A 169 -21.93 3.63 -2.80
N VAL A 170 -21.80 4.54 -3.76
CA VAL A 170 -21.58 4.21 -5.18
C VAL A 170 -20.27 3.44 -5.34
N THR A 171 -19.17 3.90 -4.72
CA THR A 171 -17.88 3.22 -4.79
C THR A 171 -17.95 1.81 -4.21
N ALA A 172 -18.62 1.64 -3.05
CA ALA A 172 -18.81 0.33 -2.44
C ALA A 172 -19.67 -0.61 -3.30
N ALA A 173 -20.74 -0.09 -3.90
CA ALA A 173 -21.61 -0.86 -4.80
C ALA A 173 -20.87 -1.30 -6.06
N ILE A 174 -20.10 -0.41 -6.68
CA ILE A 174 -19.26 -0.73 -7.86
C ILE A 174 -18.21 -1.76 -7.49
N ALA A 175 -17.48 -1.55 -6.38
CA ALA A 175 -16.46 -2.49 -5.93
C ALA A 175 -17.08 -3.88 -5.73
N ARG A 176 -18.24 -3.97 -5.09
CA ARG A 176 -18.95 -5.24 -4.88
C ARG A 176 -19.47 -5.88 -6.16
N ALA A 177 -20.02 -5.09 -7.08
CA ALA A 177 -20.65 -5.60 -8.30
C ALA A 177 -19.63 -5.97 -9.38
N CYS A 178 -18.51 -5.24 -9.45
CA CYS A 178 -17.55 -5.39 -10.54
C CYS A 178 -16.34 -6.25 -10.16
N THR A 179 -15.99 -6.39 -8.89
CA THR A 179 -14.80 -7.16 -8.46
C THR A 179 -15.09 -8.65 -8.43
N THR A 180 -14.30 -9.43 -9.16
CA THR A 180 -14.34 -10.90 -9.12
C THR A 180 -13.43 -11.46 -8.03
N LEU A 181 -12.23 -10.88 -7.89
CA LEU A 181 -11.22 -11.28 -6.93
C LEU A 181 -10.63 -10.03 -6.25
N ARG A 182 -10.52 -10.08 -4.92
CA ARG A 182 -9.75 -9.09 -4.17
C ARG A 182 -8.39 -9.69 -3.82
N TRP A 183 -7.33 -8.93 -4.08
CA TRP A 183 -5.95 -9.29 -3.79
C TRP A 183 -5.44 -8.42 -2.65
N PRO A 184 -5.49 -8.92 -1.40
CA PRO A 184 -5.23 -8.08 -0.23
C PRO A 184 -3.74 -7.92 0.05
N THR A 185 -3.38 -6.78 0.64
CA THR A 185 -2.03 -6.54 1.19
C THR A 185 -1.87 -7.22 2.54
N PHE A 186 -2.84 -7.02 3.42
CA PHE A 186 -2.97 -7.61 4.74
C PHE A 186 -4.17 -8.56 4.81
N ARG A 187 -4.01 -9.66 5.52
CA ARG A 187 -5.07 -10.64 5.80
C ARG A 187 -5.21 -10.85 7.30
N SER A 188 -6.44 -11.04 7.76
CA SER A 188 -6.70 -11.44 9.13
C SER A 188 -6.40 -12.94 9.30
N VAL A 189 -5.62 -13.28 10.33
CA VAL A 189 -5.28 -14.65 10.72
C VAL A 189 -5.51 -14.79 12.22
N GLY A 190 -6.58 -15.50 12.59
CA GLY A 190 -7.02 -15.57 13.98
C GLY A 190 -7.47 -14.19 14.48
N SER A 191 -6.85 -13.71 15.56
CA SER A 191 -7.07 -12.38 16.12
C SER A 191 -6.06 -11.32 15.65
N SER A 192 -5.12 -11.68 14.77
CA SER A 192 -4.05 -10.80 14.30
C SER A 192 -4.14 -10.56 12.78
N TRP A 193 -3.23 -9.73 12.27
CA TRP A 193 -3.05 -9.43 10.86
C TRP A 193 -1.67 -9.84 10.40
N GLU A 194 -1.60 -10.35 9.17
CA GLU A 194 -0.34 -10.71 8.50
C GLU A 194 -0.31 -10.07 7.12
N VAL A 195 0.90 -9.76 6.63
CA VAL A 195 1.09 -9.41 5.21
C VAL A 195 0.88 -10.66 4.36
N LEU A 196 0.22 -10.51 3.21
CA LEU A 196 0.12 -11.58 2.24
C LEU A 196 1.55 -11.93 1.74
N PRO A 197 2.02 -13.20 1.89
CA PRO A 197 3.42 -13.53 1.60
C PRO A 197 3.87 -13.21 0.17
N ALA A 198 2.96 -13.30 -0.80
CA ALA A 198 3.25 -12.94 -2.19
C ALA A 198 3.53 -11.43 -2.36
N VAL A 199 2.86 -10.57 -1.58
CA VAL A 199 3.11 -9.12 -1.58
C VAL A 199 4.46 -8.83 -0.94
N ALA A 200 4.71 -9.38 0.26
CA ALA A 200 6.00 -9.21 0.95
C ALA A 200 7.19 -9.68 0.07
N ALA A 201 7.04 -10.82 -0.60
CA ALA A 201 8.07 -11.34 -1.50
C ALA A 201 8.34 -10.41 -2.69
N GLU A 202 7.32 -9.73 -3.23
CA GLU A 202 7.52 -8.80 -4.33
C GLU A 202 8.24 -7.53 -3.88
N PHE A 203 7.84 -6.95 -2.75
CA PHE A 203 8.57 -5.84 -2.14
C PHE A 203 10.03 -6.20 -1.85
N GLY A 204 10.29 -7.41 -1.35
CA GLY A 204 11.65 -7.88 -1.11
C GLY A 204 12.50 -8.00 -2.38
N ARG A 205 11.91 -8.30 -3.55
CA ARG A 205 12.63 -8.31 -4.83
C ARG A 205 13.05 -6.90 -5.24
N GLU A 206 12.13 -5.95 -5.13
CA GLU A 206 12.38 -4.55 -5.50
C GLU A 206 13.42 -3.89 -4.59
N LEU A 207 13.44 -4.26 -3.32
CA LEU A 207 14.41 -3.74 -2.34
C LEU A 207 15.81 -4.37 -2.46
N GLY A 208 15.94 -5.52 -3.15
CA GLY A 208 17.21 -6.22 -3.34
C GLY A 208 17.91 -6.52 -2.01
N ASP A 209 19.11 -6.00 -1.84
CA ASP A 209 19.94 -6.18 -0.63
C ASP A 209 19.77 -5.07 0.42
N ALA A 210 18.83 -4.14 0.24
CA ALA A 210 18.54 -3.14 1.27
C ALA A 210 17.98 -3.83 2.52
N ARG A 211 18.57 -3.54 3.69
CA ARG A 211 18.18 -4.11 4.98
C ARG A 211 18.05 -3.01 6.03
N PRO A 212 16.99 -3.04 6.87
CA PRO A 212 16.86 -2.17 8.02
C PRO A 212 18.12 -2.11 8.87
N GLY A 213 18.46 -0.90 9.29
CA GLY A 213 19.52 -0.67 10.25
C GLY A 213 20.94 -0.73 9.72
N SER A 214 21.13 -0.82 8.41
CA SER A 214 22.47 -0.69 7.81
C SER A 214 23.02 0.74 7.93
N ASP A 215 22.15 1.74 8.11
CA ASP A 215 22.51 3.12 8.36
C ASP A 215 22.06 3.58 9.77
N ALA A 216 22.94 4.29 10.47
CA ALA A 216 22.67 4.92 11.76
C ALA A 216 21.82 6.21 11.61
N SER A 217 20.64 6.07 11.00
CA SER A 217 19.68 7.16 10.78
C SER A 217 18.28 6.78 11.21
N ALA A 218 17.47 7.80 11.51
CA ALA A 218 16.03 7.68 11.73
C ALA A 218 15.29 8.48 10.65
N VAL A 219 14.31 7.86 9.99
CA VAL A 219 13.48 8.53 8.98
C VAL A 219 12.20 9.01 9.61
N ILE A 220 11.94 10.31 9.52
CA ILE A 220 10.72 10.95 9.99
C ILE A 220 9.78 11.11 8.80
N LEU A 221 8.70 10.32 8.79
CA LEU A 221 7.67 10.38 7.77
C LEU A 221 6.64 11.45 8.13
N THR A 222 6.56 12.50 7.33
CA THR A 222 5.55 13.55 7.54
C THR A 222 4.24 13.19 6.84
N GLN A 223 3.19 13.93 7.17
CA GLN A 223 1.83 13.78 6.69
C GLN A 223 1.30 15.16 6.27
N PRO A 224 0.45 15.27 5.24
CA PRO A 224 -0.01 16.54 4.69
C PRO A 224 -1.07 17.23 5.57
N VAL A 225 -0.99 17.13 6.89
CA VAL A 225 -2.01 17.64 7.83
C VAL A 225 -2.09 19.16 7.83
N VAL A 226 -0.99 19.85 7.54
CA VAL A 226 -0.95 21.31 7.35
C VAL A 226 -1.69 21.69 6.07
N ASP A 227 -1.37 21.03 4.95
CA ASP A 227 -2.00 21.29 3.64
C ASP A 227 -3.49 20.94 3.61
N LEU A 228 -3.92 20.04 4.52
CA LEU A 228 -5.32 19.69 4.75
C LEU A 228 -6.03 20.63 5.74
N GLY A 229 -5.32 21.56 6.36
CA GLY A 229 -5.87 22.54 7.31
C GLY A 229 -6.21 21.96 8.68
N TRP A 230 -5.62 20.82 9.05
CA TRP A 230 -5.89 20.12 10.32
C TRP A 230 -4.91 20.50 11.44
N CYS A 231 -3.77 21.09 11.09
CA CYS A 231 -2.73 21.54 12.02
C CYS A 231 -2.11 22.83 11.49
N SER A 232 -1.62 23.72 12.37
CA SER A 232 -0.87 24.90 11.92
C SER A 232 0.54 24.50 11.46
N PRO A 233 1.14 25.23 10.50
CA PRO A 233 2.53 24.98 10.10
C PRO A 233 3.51 24.97 11.28
N GLU A 234 3.33 25.87 12.25
CA GLU A 234 4.21 26.05 13.40
C GLU A 234 4.12 24.86 14.36
N ALA A 235 2.89 24.42 14.67
CA ALA A 235 2.66 23.26 15.53
C ALA A 235 3.23 21.99 14.88
N TYR A 236 3.02 21.82 13.57
CA TYR A 236 3.55 20.66 12.85
C TYR A 236 5.08 20.65 12.78
N LEU A 237 5.72 21.80 12.58
CA LEU A 237 7.18 21.91 12.63
C LEU A 237 7.73 21.64 14.02
N ALA A 238 7.09 22.14 15.09
CA ALA A 238 7.49 21.82 16.46
C ALA A 238 7.41 20.31 16.74
N TYR A 239 6.37 19.64 16.24
CA TYR A 239 6.25 18.19 16.29
C TYR A 239 7.41 17.48 15.56
N VAL A 240 7.73 17.88 14.32
CA VAL A 240 8.85 17.30 13.56
C VAL A 240 10.19 17.54 14.25
N ARG A 241 10.44 18.74 14.81
CA ARG A 241 11.64 19.02 15.62
C ARG A 241 11.77 18.06 16.79
N ARG A 242 10.67 17.83 17.53
CA ARG A 242 10.71 16.93 18.69
C ARG A 242 11.06 15.49 18.30
N LEU A 243 10.60 15.01 17.14
CA LEU A 243 10.99 13.71 16.61
C LEU A 243 12.49 13.68 16.20
N ALA A 244 12.97 14.74 15.57
CA ALA A 244 14.38 14.85 15.17
C ALA A 244 15.31 14.90 16.38
N ASP A 245 14.96 15.67 17.41
CA ASP A 245 15.71 15.75 18.66
C ASP A 245 15.78 14.39 19.37
N ALA A 246 14.66 13.66 19.41
CA ALA A 246 14.60 12.32 20.00
C ALA A 246 15.48 11.31 19.26
N ALA A 247 15.48 11.34 17.92
CA ALA A 247 16.38 10.52 17.12
C ALA A 247 17.86 10.86 17.35
N ALA A 248 18.19 12.16 17.38
CA ALA A 248 19.55 12.63 17.62
C ALA A 248 20.05 12.26 19.02
N ALA A 249 19.19 12.38 20.05
CA ALA A 249 19.50 11.98 21.42
C ALA A 249 19.82 10.48 21.54
N ALA A 250 19.20 9.63 20.71
CA ALA A 250 19.51 8.21 20.62
C ALA A 250 20.72 7.88 19.71
N GLY A 251 21.45 8.89 19.23
CA GLY A 251 22.65 8.73 18.40
C GLY A 251 22.37 8.43 16.92
N LEU A 252 21.14 8.65 16.44
CA LEU A 252 20.77 8.49 15.03
C LEU A 252 20.79 9.82 14.29
N ARG A 253 21.21 9.82 13.02
CA ARG A 253 21.02 10.97 12.13
C ARG A 253 19.53 11.13 11.76
N PRO A 254 18.84 12.21 12.13
CA PRO A 254 17.45 12.43 11.75
C PRO A 254 17.36 12.82 10.27
N LEU A 255 16.47 12.18 9.53
CA LEU A 255 16.19 12.47 8.12
C LEU A 255 14.69 12.70 7.95
N VAL A 256 14.29 13.87 7.46
CA VAL A 256 12.88 14.17 7.20
C VAL A 256 12.51 13.71 5.80
N ARG A 257 11.42 12.95 5.69
CA ARG A 257 10.85 12.49 4.43
C ARG A 257 9.48 13.14 4.23
N PRO A 258 9.42 14.27 3.49
CA PRO A 258 8.17 14.95 3.19
C PRO A 258 7.16 14.05 2.48
N HIS A 259 5.88 14.13 2.84
CA HIS A 259 4.84 13.45 2.07
C HIS A 259 4.78 14.06 0.65
N PRO A 260 4.52 13.27 -0.42
CA PRO A 260 4.56 13.77 -1.80
C PRO A 260 3.61 14.93 -2.13
N ALA A 261 2.62 15.18 -1.29
CA ALA A 261 1.64 16.25 -1.43
C ALA A 261 2.04 17.56 -0.69
N GLU A 262 3.12 17.54 0.09
CA GLU A 262 3.53 18.68 0.90
C GLU A 262 4.54 19.56 0.16
N ASP A 263 4.54 20.85 0.50
CA ASP A 263 5.63 21.74 0.13
C ASP A 263 6.89 21.39 0.94
N ARG A 264 7.92 20.92 0.25
CA ARG A 264 9.20 20.52 0.85
C ARG A 264 9.93 21.69 1.49
N ALA A 265 9.70 22.92 1.02
CA ALA A 265 10.35 24.12 1.57
C ALA A 265 9.99 24.36 3.05
N ARG A 266 8.86 23.80 3.51
CA ARG A 266 8.46 23.81 4.93
C ARG A 266 9.55 23.23 5.85
N TYR A 267 10.30 22.24 5.36
CA TYR A 267 11.28 21.47 6.14
C TYR A 267 12.72 21.91 5.90
N ALA A 268 12.96 23.14 5.44
CA ALA A 268 14.28 23.62 5.04
C ALA A 268 15.35 23.61 6.16
N GLU A 269 14.94 23.53 7.43
CA GLU A 269 15.86 23.43 8.58
C GLU A 269 16.37 22.00 8.86
N PHE A 270 15.84 20.99 8.16
CA PHE A 270 16.18 19.58 8.36
C PHE A 270 16.95 18.98 7.17
N ASP A 271 17.63 17.86 7.43
CA ASP A 271 18.14 17.00 6.37
C ASP A 271 16.97 16.30 5.66
N ILE A 272 16.60 16.78 4.48
CA ILE A 272 15.45 16.27 3.72
C ILE A 272 15.84 15.18 2.72
N MET A 273 15.07 14.09 2.70
CA MET A 273 15.21 13.03 1.70
C MET A 273 14.46 13.41 0.42
N LEU A 274 15.19 13.55 -0.68
CA LEU A 274 14.65 14.04 -1.97
C LEU A 274 14.20 12.97 -2.97
N SER A 275 14.40 11.69 -2.65
CA SER A 275 14.09 10.56 -3.54
C SER A 275 12.64 10.61 -4.07
N ARG A 276 12.38 10.02 -5.24
CA ARG A 276 11.09 10.20 -5.95
C ARG A 276 10.12 9.01 -5.81
N GLY A 277 10.36 8.08 -4.90
CA GLY A 277 9.54 6.89 -4.67
C GLY A 277 8.66 6.93 -3.42
N THR A 278 7.82 5.91 -3.24
CA THR A 278 7.18 5.63 -1.95
C THR A 278 8.24 5.17 -0.96
N ALA A 279 8.09 5.52 0.32
CA ALA A 279 9.13 5.31 1.33
C ALA A 279 9.50 3.84 1.50
N GLU A 280 8.53 2.94 1.42
CA GLU A 280 8.69 1.49 1.54
C GLU A 280 9.40 0.82 0.33
N LEU A 281 9.68 1.57 -0.74
CA LEU A 281 10.45 1.13 -1.91
C LEU A 281 11.74 1.93 -2.11
N ASP A 282 12.07 2.83 -1.18
CA ASP A 282 13.28 3.62 -1.23
C ASP A 282 14.39 2.92 -0.42
N PRO A 283 15.47 2.43 -1.05
CA PRO A 283 16.57 1.82 -0.34
C PRO A 283 17.15 2.71 0.76
N ASP A 284 17.24 4.02 0.55
CA ASP A 284 17.81 4.93 1.55
C ASP A 284 16.91 5.05 2.79
N VAL A 285 15.59 4.95 2.60
CA VAL A 285 14.66 4.84 3.73
C VAL A 285 14.81 3.49 4.40
N VAL A 286 14.81 2.41 3.62
CA VAL A 286 14.86 1.03 4.12
C VAL A 286 16.15 0.73 4.88
N ARG A 287 17.27 1.38 4.57
CA ARG A 287 18.53 1.20 5.31
C ARG A 287 18.54 1.83 6.68
N ALA A 288 17.66 2.80 6.94
CA ALA A 288 17.58 3.47 8.24
C ALA A 288 17.35 2.47 9.38
N SER A 289 17.80 2.84 10.58
CA SER A 289 17.61 2.02 11.79
C SER A 289 16.22 2.13 12.38
N LEU A 290 15.48 3.18 12.03
CA LEU A 290 14.20 3.51 12.65
C LEU A 290 13.36 4.36 11.69
N ALA A 291 12.05 4.18 11.70
CA ALA A 291 11.10 5.14 11.13
C ALA A 291 10.13 5.69 12.19
N LEU A 292 9.83 6.98 12.11
CA LEU A 292 9.04 7.74 13.07
C LEU A 292 7.91 8.46 12.34
N GLY A 293 6.74 8.57 12.97
CA GLY A 293 5.69 9.47 12.51
C GLY A 293 4.27 8.98 12.81
N GLY A 294 3.29 9.68 12.24
CA GLY A 294 1.88 9.32 12.36
C GLY A 294 1.53 8.10 11.49
N PRO A 295 0.33 7.51 11.70
CA PRO A 295 -0.04 6.27 11.04
C PRO A 295 -0.27 6.55 9.55
N SER A 296 0.52 5.88 8.72
CA SER A 296 0.47 6.00 7.27
C SER A 296 0.73 4.65 6.62
N THR A 297 0.28 4.49 5.37
CA THR A 297 0.61 3.29 4.58
C THR A 297 2.12 3.03 4.56
N ALA A 298 2.93 4.09 4.45
CA ALA A 298 4.38 3.99 4.43
C ALA A 298 4.93 3.41 5.75
N LEU A 299 4.55 3.99 6.89
CA LEU A 299 5.02 3.53 8.21
C LEU A 299 4.63 2.07 8.46
N ILE A 300 3.39 1.70 8.13
CA ILE A 300 2.90 0.32 8.28
C ILE A 300 3.69 -0.62 7.37
N ASN A 301 3.92 -0.26 6.11
CA ASN A 301 4.66 -1.11 5.17
C ASN A 301 6.13 -1.28 5.56
N LEU A 302 6.78 -0.24 6.07
CA LEU A 302 8.15 -0.34 6.60
C LEU A 302 8.23 -1.36 7.74
N SER A 303 7.27 -1.34 8.67
CA SER A 303 7.21 -2.39 9.69
C SER A 303 6.85 -3.76 9.11
N ALA A 304 5.72 -3.84 8.41
CA ALA A 304 5.08 -5.10 8.05
C ALA A 304 5.80 -5.88 6.93
N MET A 305 6.36 -5.17 5.94
CA MET A 305 6.99 -5.79 4.77
C MET A 305 8.52 -5.81 4.86
N VAL A 306 9.09 -4.76 5.44
CA VAL A 306 10.55 -4.58 5.51
C VAL A 306 11.10 -5.07 6.85
N GLY A 307 10.27 -5.16 7.90
CA GLY A 307 10.72 -5.51 9.24
C GLY A 307 11.48 -4.38 9.93
N MET A 308 11.29 -3.14 9.48
CA MET A 308 11.93 -1.97 10.07
C MET A 308 11.29 -1.66 11.44
N PRO A 309 12.09 -1.38 12.48
CA PRO A 309 11.57 -0.81 13.72
C PRO A 309 10.86 0.52 13.45
N VAL A 310 9.66 0.69 13.99
CA VAL A 310 8.87 1.92 13.85
C VAL A 310 8.43 2.44 15.21
N VAL A 311 8.30 3.77 15.34
CA VAL A 311 7.63 4.41 16.48
C VAL A 311 6.48 5.24 15.96
N TRP A 312 5.27 4.85 16.35
CA TRP A 312 4.05 5.57 16.03
C TRP A 312 3.86 6.73 17.00
N VAL A 313 4.08 7.94 16.51
CA VAL A 313 3.86 9.19 17.26
C VAL A 313 2.88 10.02 16.45
N SER A 314 1.79 10.45 17.07
CA SER A 314 0.83 11.33 16.41
C SER A 314 1.15 12.78 16.71
N GLU A 315 0.90 13.66 15.74
CA GLU A 315 0.84 15.08 16.07
C GLU A 315 -0.40 15.33 16.97
N PRO A 316 -0.26 16.01 18.12
CA PRO A 316 -1.32 16.15 19.12
C PRO A 316 -2.65 16.70 18.60
N SER A 317 -2.67 17.67 17.69
CA SER A 317 -3.91 18.27 17.18
C SER A 317 -4.72 17.30 16.31
N VAL A 318 -4.07 16.30 15.71
CA VAL A 318 -4.71 15.29 14.86
C VAL A 318 -4.76 13.88 15.46
N ALA A 319 -4.27 13.67 16.68
CA ALA A 319 -4.19 12.36 17.32
C ALA A 319 -5.55 11.64 17.50
N HIS A 320 -6.67 12.36 17.42
CA HIS A 320 -8.00 11.76 17.44
C HIS A 320 -8.35 11.01 16.14
N LEU A 321 -7.76 11.41 15.00
CA LEU A 321 -7.96 10.77 13.70
C LEU A 321 -7.38 9.36 13.64
N ASP A 322 -6.39 9.11 14.47
CA ASP A 322 -5.67 7.84 14.59
C ASP A 322 -6.50 6.77 15.30
N THR A 323 -7.46 7.20 16.12
CA THR A 323 -8.42 6.35 16.82
C THR A 323 -9.80 6.29 16.15
N ASP A 324 -10.12 7.27 15.31
CA ASP A 324 -11.36 7.32 14.50
C ASP A 324 -11.20 6.52 13.19
N VAL A 325 -10.91 5.23 13.33
CA VAL A 325 -10.65 4.30 12.22
C VAL A 325 -11.54 3.07 12.30
N SER A 326 -11.64 2.31 11.20
CA SER A 326 -12.41 1.06 11.23
C SER A 326 -11.73 -0.02 12.08
N PRO A 327 -12.48 -1.03 12.55
CA PRO A 327 -11.89 -2.16 13.29
C PRO A 327 -10.76 -2.87 12.54
N GLU A 328 -10.87 -3.00 11.21
CA GLU A 328 -9.79 -3.58 10.39
C GLU A 328 -8.54 -2.71 10.38
N GLN A 329 -8.69 -1.39 10.29
CA GLN A 329 -7.55 -0.47 10.35
C GLN A 329 -6.88 -0.51 11.73
N ALA A 330 -7.68 -0.49 12.80
CA ALA A 330 -7.18 -0.59 14.17
C ALA A 330 -6.39 -1.88 14.40
N GLY A 331 -6.91 -3.04 13.94
CA GLY A 331 -6.19 -4.31 14.05
C GLY A 331 -4.88 -4.36 13.24
N ILE A 332 -4.80 -3.65 12.11
CA ILE A 332 -3.55 -3.51 11.34
C ILE A 332 -2.56 -2.61 12.07
N PHE A 333 -3.02 -1.51 12.69
CA PHE A 333 -2.17 -0.65 13.50
C PHE A 333 -1.61 -1.41 14.71
N GLU A 334 -2.46 -2.15 15.42
CA GLU A 334 -2.03 -2.99 16.54
C GLU A 334 -0.97 -4.01 16.11
N ALA A 335 -1.18 -4.68 14.97
CA ALA A 335 -0.27 -5.73 14.49
C ALA A 335 1.10 -5.20 14.04
N PHE A 336 1.19 -3.98 13.49
CA PHE A 336 2.42 -3.51 12.81
C PHE A 336 2.99 -2.19 13.35
N LEU A 337 2.21 -1.35 14.03
CA LEU A 337 2.69 -0.10 14.61
C LEU A 337 2.87 -0.19 16.13
N GLY A 338 2.21 -1.15 16.79
CA GLY A 338 2.22 -1.29 18.23
C GLY A 338 1.43 -0.18 18.94
N GLU A 339 1.84 0.17 20.15
CA GLU A 339 1.19 1.22 20.93
C GLU A 339 1.58 2.61 20.40
N ARG A 340 0.60 3.51 20.32
CA ARG A 340 0.86 4.91 20.01
C ARG A 340 1.60 5.56 21.16
N VAL A 341 2.74 6.16 20.84
CA VAL A 341 3.60 6.87 21.79
C VAL A 341 3.17 8.34 21.89
N PRO A 342 2.89 8.86 23.09
CA PRO A 342 2.72 10.28 23.32
C PRO A 342 3.97 11.09 22.95
N LEU A 343 3.79 12.29 22.40
CA LEU A 343 4.90 13.11 21.91
C LEU A 343 5.92 13.48 23.00
N ASP A 344 5.49 13.61 24.25
CA ASP A 344 6.34 13.87 25.41
C ASP A 344 7.17 12.66 25.85
N GLU A 345 6.78 11.45 25.44
CA GLU A 345 7.47 10.20 25.76
C GLU A 345 8.37 9.67 24.64
N VAL A 346 8.38 10.33 23.47
CA VAL A 346 9.07 9.85 22.26
C VAL A 346 10.57 9.59 22.48
N GLU A 347 11.26 10.44 23.23
CA GLU A 347 12.70 10.31 23.50
C GLU A 347 13.04 9.01 24.23
N ARG A 348 12.20 8.65 25.21
CA ARG A 348 12.32 7.40 25.98
C ARG A 348 12.10 6.19 25.07
N GLU A 349 11.05 6.21 24.24
CA GLU A 349 10.74 5.07 23.39
C GLU A 349 11.76 4.89 22.27
N VAL A 350 12.20 5.98 21.62
CA VAL A 350 13.25 5.93 20.59
C VAL A 350 14.53 5.33 21.17
N SER A 351 14.94 5.77 22.36
CA SER A 351 16.11 5.20 23.05
C SER A 351 15.96 3.72 23.36
N ALA A 352 14.76 3.29 23.78
CA ALA A 352 14.46 1.89 24.07
C ALA A 352 14.49 1.01 22.80
N VAL A 353 13.89 1.46 21.70
CA VAL A 353 13.89 0.75 20.41
C VAL A 353 15.31 0.59 19.88
N VAL A 354 16.11 1.65 19.90
CA VAL A 354 17.51 1.62 19.44
C VAL A 354 18.35 0.66 20.28
N SER A 355 18.18 0.67 21.60
CA SER A 355 18.90 -0.22 22.51
C SER A 355 18.57 -1.69 22.24
N ARG A 356 17.29 -2.04 22.07
CA ARG A 356 16.86 -3.40 21.71
C ARG A 356 17.46 -3.86 20.38
N GLY A 357 17.45 -2.99 19.37
CA GLY A 357 18.02 -3.29 18.05
C GLY A 357 19.54 -3.54 18.06
N LEU A 358 20.28 -2.99 19.02
CA LEU A 358 21.71 -3.26 19.20
C LEU A 358 21.94 -4.62 19.88
N GLU A 359 21.11 -5.00 20.84
CA GLU A 359 21.20 -6.28 21.56
C GLU A 359 20.94 -7.48 20.63
N GLU A 360 19.92 -7.39 19.77
CA GLU A 360 19.57 -8.45 18.82
C GLU A 360 20.73 -8.70 17.82
N ARG A 361 21.35 -7.63 17.29
CA ARG A 361 22.51 -7.76 16.38
C ARG A 361 23.75 -8.31 17.07
N GLY A 362 23.95 -7.99 18.36
CA GLY A 362 25.05 -8.53 19.16
C GLY A 362 24.94 -10.04 19.41
N SER A 363 23.71 -10.60 19.32
CA SER A 363 23.45 -12.03 19.51
C SER A 363 23.59 -12.87 18.23
N ASP A 364 23.29 -12.31 17.06
CA ASP A 364 23.49 -12.97 15.76
C ASP A 364 24.95 -13.01 15.30
N GLY A 365 25.80 -12.10 15.82
CA GLY A 365 27.24 -12.08 15.56
C GLY A 365 28.08 -13.09 16.35
N ARG A 366 27.46 -13.95 17.18
CA ARG A 366 28.15 -14.98 18.00
C ARG A 366 27.80 -16.42 17.60
N ARG A 367 27.54 -16.69 16.32
CA ARG A 367 27.34 -18.06 15.80
C ARG A 367 28.39 -18.44 14.77
#